data_AF-A0A0S8DC55-F1
#
_entry.id   AF-A0A0S8DC55-F1
#
_cell.length_a   1.000
_cell.length_b   1.000
_cell.length_c   1.000
_cell.angle_alpha   90.00
_cell.angle_beta   90.00
_cell.angle_gamma   90.00
#
_symmetry.space_group_name_H-M   'P 1'
#
loop_
_entity.id
_entity.type
_entity.pdbx_description
1 polymer ?
#
loop_
_entity_poly.entity_id
_entity_poly.type
_entity_poly.pdbx_seq_one_letter_code
_entity_poly.pdbx_strand_id
1 'polypeptide(L)'
;MGYIRKRILKDGNIRFQGEIRLRGYKTLTATFGRKTDAKRWIQRIESDIRAGRHQIYSESKRHTFKEAIERYFKEQKVSVVKRGHLQWWEKELGNLYLQDINPNIS
;
A
#
# COMPACT_ATOMS: atom_id res chain seq x y z
N MET A 1 -10.37 7.70 -6.79
CA MET A 1 -10.59 8.37 -8.09
C MET A 1 -9.24 8.58 -8.75
N GLY A 2 -9.08 8.08 -9.98
CA GLY A 2 -7.89 8.30 -10.79
C GLY A 2 -7.89 9.65 -11.52
N TYR A 3 -6.73 10.30 -11.59
CA TYR A 3 -6.48 11.56 -12.27
C TYR A 3 -5.33 11.41 -13.26
N ILE A 4 -5.38 12.12 -14.38
CA ILE A 4 -4.26 12.17 -15.35
C ILE A 4 -3.76 13.61 -15.43
N ARG A 5 -2.49 13.82 -15.08
CA ARG A 5 -1.79 15.10 -15.26
C ARG A 5 -0.99 15.06 -16.56
N LYS A 6 -1.13 16.09 -17.40
CA LYS A 6 -0.29 16.30 -18.59
C LYS A 6 0.87 17.21 -18.20
N ARG A 7 2.10 16.79 -18.50
CA ARG A 7 3.32 17.60 -18.30
C ARG A 7 4.04 17.76 -19.63
N ILE A 8 4.34 19.00 -19.99
CA ILE A 8 5.20 19.32 -21.12
C ILE A 8 6.60 19.50 -20.55
N LEU A 9 7.54 18.73 -21.08
CA LEU A 9 8.95 18.80 -20.71
C LEU A 9 9.63 19.96 -21.45
N LYS A 10 10.79 20.39 -20.96
CA LYS A 10 11.55 21.51 -21.55
C LYS A 10 12.02 21.22 -22.99
N ASP A 11 12.06 19.96 -23.39
CA ASP A 11 12.39 19.46 -24.74
C ASP A 11 11.17 19.39 -25.68
N GLY A 12 9.99 19.84 -25.24
CA GLY A 12 8.74 19.76 -26.01
C GLY A 12 8.00 18.42 -25.91
N ASN A 13 8.58 17.40 -25.27
CA ASN A 13 7.92 16.10 -25.12
C ASN A 13 6.77 16.15 -24.10
N ILE A 14 5.67 15.47 -24.43
CA ILE A 14 4.50 15.36 -23.56
C ILE A 14 4.58 14.07 -22.77
N ARG A 15 4.50 14.17 -21.43
CA ARG A 15 4.30 13.02 -20.54
C ARG A 15 2.95 13.12 -19.85
N PHE A 16 2.34 11.96 -19.60
CA PHE A 16 1.07 11.80 -18.91
C PHE A 16 1.31 11.04 -17.61
N GLN A 17 1.03 11.65 -16.47
CA GLN A 17 1.14 11.03 -15.15
C GLN A 17 -0.25 10.62 -14.66
N GLY A 18 -0.47 9.33 -14.47
CA GLY A 18 -1.64 8.82 -13.76
C GLY A 18 -1.42 8.90 -12.25
N GLU A 19 -2.43 9.36 -11.52
CA GLU A 19 -2.46 9.49 -10.06
C GLU A 19 -3.74 8.84 -9.53
N ILE A 20 -3.64 7.93 -8.57
CA ILE A 20 -4.80 7.24 -7.99
C ILE A 20 -4.78 7.45 -6.49
N ARG A 21 -5.83 8.10 -5.99
CA ARG A 21 -6.04 8.31 -4.55
C ARG A 21 -7.09 7.34 -4.03
N LEU A 22 -6.71 6.64 -2.97
CA LEU A 22 -7.54 5.72 -2.22
C LEU A 22 -7.57 6.17 -0.77
N ARG A 23 -8.75 6.12 -0.16
CA ARG A 23 -8.93 6.49 1.25
C ARG A 23 -8.16 5.48 2.11
N GLY A 24 -7.27 5.97 2.98
CA GLY A 24 -6.46 5.13 3.87
C GLY A 24 -5.15 4.60 3.28
N TYR A 25 -4.77 4.98 2.04
CA TYR A 25 -3.53 4.50 1.40
C TYR A 25 -2.70 5.64 0.81
N LYS A 26 -1.41 5.37 0.58
CA LYS A 26 -0.52 6.28 -0.17
C LYS A 26 -1.01 6.41 -1.62
N THR A 27 -0.91 7.61 -2.17
CA THR A 27 -1.26 7.89 -3.57
C THR A 27 -0.34 7.11 -4.51
N LEU A 28 -0.92 6.33 -5.43
CA LEU A 28 -0.18 5.64 -6.48
C LEU A 28 0.02 6.57 -7.66
N THR A 29 1.25 6.64 -8.19
CA THR A 29 1.54 7.43 -9.39
C THR A 29 2.37 6.65 -10.38
N ALA A 30 2.11 6.86 -11.67
CA ALA A 30 2.91 6.31 -12.77
C ALA A 30 2.93 7.28 -13.94
N THR A 31 4.04 7.31 -14.70
CA THR A 31 4.23 8.24 -15.81
C THR A 31 4.34 7.48 -17.14
N PHE A 32 3.70 8.01 -18.17
CA PHE A 32 3.56 7.39 -19.48
C PHE A 32 3.83 8.40 -20.61
N GLY A 33 4.26 7.91 -21.76
CA GLY A 33 4.40 8.73 -22.98
C GLY A 33 3.06 9.02 -23.68
N ARG A 34 2.03 8.20 -23.44
CA ARG A 34 0.71 8.33 -24.09
C ARG A 34 -0.42 8.44 -23.07
N LYS A 35 -1.42 9.28 -23.37
CA LYS A 35 -2.62 9.48 -22.52
C LYS A 35 -3.43 8.18 -22.37
N THR A 36 -3.50 7.40 -23.44
CA THR A 36 -4.21 6.11 -23.48
C THR A 36 -3.61 5.09 -22.53
N ASP A 37 -2.28 5.04 -22.44
CA ASP A 37 -1.57 4.12 -21.55
C ASP A 37 -1.78 4.51 -20.09
N ALA A 38 -1.75 5.82 -19.78
CA ALA A 38 -2.10 6.33 -18.46
C ALA A 38 -3.55 5.97 -18.07
N LYS A 39 -4.51 6.10 -19.00
CA LYS A 39 -5.91 5.74 -18.76
C LYS A 39 -6.09 4.23 -18.54
N ARG A 40 -5.46 3.39 -19.36
CA ARG A 40 -5.47 1.92 -19.21
C ARG A 40 -4.85 1.50 -17.89
N TRP A 41 -3.74 2.12 -17.50
CA TRP A 41 -3.13 1.88 -16.21
C TRP A 41 -4.10 2.21 -15.07
N ILE A 42 -4.73 3.39 -15.07
CA ILE A 42 -5.73 3.75 -14.04
C ILE A 42 -6.85 2.73 -13.96
N GLN A 43 -7.43 2.33 -15.09
CA GLN A 43 -8.52 1.35 -15.13
C GLN A 43 -8.08 -0.02 -14.62
N ARG A 44 -6.87 -0.47 -15.00
CA ARG A 44 -6.31 -1.73 -14.50
C ARG A 44 -6.14 -1.70 -12.99
N ILE A 45 -5.54 -0.64 -12.46
CA ILE A 45 -5.35 -0.46 -11.03
C ILE A 45 -6.69 -0.37 -10.30
N GLU A 46 -7.65 0.43 -10.76
CA GLU A 46 -8.98 0.51 -10.14
C GLU A 46 -9.73 -0.84 -10.19
N SER A 47 -9.58 -1.60 -11.27
CA SER A 47 -10.15 -2.95 -11.39
C SER A 47 -9.49 -3.93 -10.43
N ASP A 48 -8.16 -3.91 -10.34
CA ASP A 48 -7.39 -4.74 -9.41
C ASP A 48 -7.72 -4.36 -7.95
N ILE A 49 -8.00 -3.09 -7.64
CA ILE A 49 -8.46 -2.62 -6.30
C ILE A 49 -9.85 -3.15 -6.00
N ARG A 50 -10.78 -2.96 -6.93
CA ARG A 50 -12.16 -3.41 -6.78
C ARG A 50 -12.25 -4.93 -6.64
N ALA A 51 -11.37 -5.66 -7.32
CA ALA A 51 -11.30 -7.11 -7.22
C ALA A 51 -10.54 -7.62 -5.98
N GLY A 52 -10.09 -6.74 -5.08
CA GLY A 52 -9.28 -7.11 -3.92
C GLY A 52 -7.88 -7.63 -4.25
N ARG A 53 -7.45 -7.52 -5.51
CA ARG A 53 -6.16 -8.01 -6.03
C ARG A 53 -5.05 -6.96 -6.00
N HIS A 54 -5.36 -5.72 -5.63
CA HIS A 54 -4.37 -4.64 -5.61
C HIS A 54 -3.44 -4.72 -4.42
N GLN A 55 -2.34 -5.45 -4.59
CA GLN A 55 -0.93 -5.10 -4.40
C GLN A 55 -0.45 -4.06 -3.36
N ILE A 56 -1.26 -3.58 -2.43
CA ILE A 56 -0.80 -3.14 -1.09
C ILE A 56 -0.09 -4.31 -0.39
N TYR A 57 -0.51 -5.51 -0.78
CA TYR A 57 0.09 -6.80 -0.57
C TYR A 57 1.58 -6.95 -0.96
N SER A 58 2.31 -6.07 -1.69
CA SER A 58 3.71 -6.44 -2.05
C SER A 58 4.68 -6.54 -0.85
N GLU A 59 4.55 -5.66 0.15
CA GLU A 59 5.31 -5.76 1.41
C GLU A 59 4.51 -6.55 2.47
N SER A 60 3.19 -6.35 2.54
CA SER A 60 2.32 -7.08 3.48
C SER A 60 2.15 -8.58 3.17
N LYS A 61 2.40 -9.04 1.93
CA LYS A 61 2.54 -10.48 1.55
C LYS A 61 3.80 -11.11 2.10
N ARG A 62 4.82 -10.28 2.35
CA ARG A 62 6.17 -10.75 2.66
C ARG A 62 6.45 -10.71 4.15
N HIS A 63 5.74 -9.84 4.87
CA HIS A 63 5.96 -9.63 6.28
C HIS A 63 4.78 -10.08 7.12
N THR A 64 5.13 -10.85 8.13
CA THR A 64 4.28 -11.28 9.22
C THR A 64 4.03 -10.15 10.20
N PHE A 65 2.99 -10.29 11.03
CA PHE A 65 2.73 -9.36 12.13
C PHE A 65 3.89 -9.30 13.12
N LYS A 66 4.57 -10.43 13.34
CA LYS A 66 5.78 -10.50 14.15
C LYS A 66 6.89 -9.59 13.63
N GLU A 67 7.22 -9.68 12.33
CA GLU A 67 8.23 -8.82 11.71
C GLU A 67 7.88 -7.32 11.82
N ALA A 68 6.58 -6.99 11.75
CA ALA A 68 6.11 -5.62 11.94
C ALA A 68 6.34 -5.12 13.37
N ILE A 69 6.07 -5.96 14.37
CA ILE A 69 6.31 -5.65 15.79
C ILE A 69 7.80 -5.52 16.08
N GLU A 70 8.63 -6.43 15.58
CA GLU A 70 10.08 -6.38 15.76
C GLU A 70 10.66 -5.09 15.18
N ARG A 71 10.22 -4.70 13.97
CA ARG A 71 10.59 -3.41 13.38
C ARG A 71 10.12 -2.24 14.25
N TYR A 72 8.89 -2.29 14.77
CA TYR A 72 8.34 -1.24 15.63
C TYR A 72 9.16 -1.06 16.92
N PHE A 73 9.57 -2.15 17.57
CA PHE A 73 10.43 -2.10 18.76
C PHE A 73 11.83 -1.57 18.46
N LYS A 74 12.34 -1.77 17.25
CA LYS A 74 13.66 -1.26 16.83
C LYS A 74 13.63 0.26 16.56
N GLU A 75 12.55 0.75 15.97
CA GLU A 75 12.44 2.16 15.56
C GLU A 75 11.89 3.08 16.65
N GLN A 76 11.16 2.56 17.64
CA GLN A 76 10.46 3.36 18.63
C GLN A 76 10.74 2.88 20.06
N LYS A 77 10.89 3.84 20.99
CA LYS A 77 10.86 3.52 22.42
C LYS A 77 9.42 3.25 22.85
N VAL A 78 9.16 2.02 23.30
CA VAL A 78 7.82 1.56 23.68
C VAL A 78 7.73 1.44 25.21
N SER A 79 6.65 1.94 25.79
CA SER A 79 6.38 1.78 27.23
C SER A 79 6.12 0.31 27.58
N VAL A 80 6.35 -0.06 28.85
CA VAL A 80 6.17 -1.45 29.33
C VAL A 80 4.75 -1.96 29.08
N VAL A 81 3.74 -1.13 29.33
CA VAL A 81 2.32 -1.46 29.10
C VAL A 81 2.04 -1.72 27.62
N LYS A 82 2.52 -0.85 26.73
CA LYS A 82 2.32 -1.00 25.29
C LYS A 82 3.07 -2.21 24.74
N ARG A 83 4.23 -2.53 25.31
CA ARG A 83 4.99 -3.75 24.98
C ARG A 83 4.22 -5.01 25.33
N GLY A 84 3.61 -5.06 26.52
CA GLY A 84 2.78 -6.19 26.94
C GLY A 84 1.61 -6.45 25.99
N HIS A 85 0.88 -5.41 25.58
CA HIS A 85 -0.19 -5.56 24.60
C HIS A 85 0.31 -6.06 23.24
N LEU A 86 1.41 -5.49 22.73
CA LEU A 86 1.97 -5.92 21.44
C LEU A 86 2.45 -7.37 21.49
N GLN A 87 3.06 -7.81 22.59
CA GLN A 87 3.48 -9.21 22.76
C GLN A 87 2.29 -10.18 22.87
N TRP A 88 1.17 -9.74 23.46
CA TRP A 88 -0.06 -10.53 23.46
C TRP A 88 -0.56 -10.74 22.02
N TRP A 89 -0.66 -9.65 21.25
CA TRP A 89 -1.05 -9.73 19.83
C TRP A 89 -0.03 -10.49 18.97
N GLU A 90 1.26 -10.42 19.29
CA GLU A 90 2.31 -11.20 18.62
C GLU A 90 2.08 -12.71 18.82
N LYS A 91 1.63 -13.15 20.00
CA LYS A 91 1.31 -14.56 20.24
C LYS A 91 0.12 -15.04 19.42
N GLU A 92 -0.92 -14.21 19.32
CA GLU A 92 -2.16 -14.57 18.62
C GLU A 92 -2.03 -14.43 17.09
N LEU A 93 -1.39 -13.37 16.60
CA LEU A 93 -1.38 -13.01 15.18
C LEU A 93 0.01 -13.09 14.54
N GLY A 94 1.06 -13.41 15.29
CA GLY A 94 2.45 -13.29 14.86
C GLY A 94 2.79 -14.09 13.60
N ASN A 95 2.16 -15.24 13.40
CA ASN A 95 2.37 -16.10 12.23
C ASN A 95 1.56 -15.68 11.00
N LEU A 96 0.59 -14.78 11.17
CA LEU A 96 -0.22 -14.28 10.07
C LEU A 96 0.57 -13.23 9.30
N TYR A 97 0.46 -13.30 7.97
CA TYR A 97 0.87 -12.18 7.15
C TYR A 97 -0.02 -10.99 7.47
N LEU A 98 0.57 -9.78 7.44
CA LEU A 98 -0.18 -8.55 7.71
C LEU A 98 -1.43 -8.38 6.83
N GLN A 99 -1.40 -9.00 5.66
CA GLN A 99 -2.48 -9.03 4.69
C GLN A 99 -3.72 -9.84 5.16
N ASP A 100 -3.50 -10.85 6.02
CA ASP A 100 -4.50 -11.82 6.45
C ASP A 100 -5.14 -11.40 7.78
N ILE A 101 -4.66 -10.31 8.38
CA ILE A 101 -5.24 -9.70 9.57
C ILE A 101 -6.44 -8.84 9.16
N ASN A 102 -7.63 -9.26 9.61
CA ASN A 102 -8.90 -8.61 9.35
C ASN A 102 -9.66 -8.43 10.68
N PRO A 103 -10.44 -7.36 10.90
CA PRO A 103 -11.31 -7.23 12.07
C PRO A 103 -12.26 -8.42 12.35
N ASN A 104 -12.52 -9.30 11.38
CA ASN A 104 -13.30 -10.53 11.56
C ASN A 104 -12.46 -11.74 12.04
N ILE A 105 -11.42 -11.54 12.85
CA ILE A 105 -10.73 -12.66 13.52
C ILE A 105 -11.76 -13.32 14.44
N SER A 106 -12.16 -14.55 14.10
CA SER A 106 -13.12 -15.37 14.84
C SER A 106 -12.42 -16.29 15.83
#